data_AF-A0AAD9CBJ3-F1
#
_entry.id   AF-A0AAD9CBJ3-F1
#
_cell.length_a   1.000
_cell.length_b   1.000
_cell.length_c   1.000
_cell.angle_alpha   90.00
_cell.angle_beta   90.00
_cell.angle_gamma   90.00
#
_symmetry.space_group_name_H-M   'P 1'
#
loop_
_entity.id
_entity.type
_entity.pdbx_description
1 polymer ?
#
loop_
_entity_poly.entity_id
_entity_poly.type
_entity_poly.pdbx_seq_one_letter_code
_entity_poly.pdbx_strand_id
1 'polypeptide(L)'
;MIVNLKASVDGATPEFLFLELVELESQRAKDIEEALLNCLDTAGFTEEWLQKNWVSFVSDGASVMLGKNSGVATRLTARYPNLFTWHCMNHRLELAVSDAVDEVQAVNHFKVFLEKIHNLYSQSNKNSRELLEAAQEVGSQVLKIGRVLSTRWVASSFRSVKAVWTSYEALNRHFENAAGDQTRSSKERQTYRGLARRMQSKEFLCDLGLMFDALSELANLSQQLQAHSVTLLRADHLLKRTIRVLASFKDTQGEKLEEALTAQALGHLGSVPLESNAKLTPINAKQFLQSLINNLEKRLSFDGEMLHDLSVLDTGNWPSTPGIRHGEAQVKRLCRRFNLGEEQAVNGMRDFLEHPDSEPESLKPLIQCMKTIPCSTAECERGFSLMNNICTDKRSTLLLSNVSNLMMISINGPPVTLFEPRKYVTTWLRSHRSATQAKRQCTPQMPEYKHIWKAL
;
A
#
# COMPACT_ATOMS: atom_id res chain seq x y z
N MET A 1 -14.56 10.80 -1.03
CA MET A 1 -14.31 9.36 -1.24
C MET A 1 -13.77 9.18 -2.66
N ILE A 2 -12.70 8.42 -2.86
CA ILE A 2 -12.23 8.04 -4.21
C ILE A 2 -12.82 6.68 -4.57
N VAL A 3 -13.46 6.58 -5.74
CA VAL A 3 -13.99 5.34 -6.29
C VAL A 3 -13.12 4.90 -7.47
N ASN A 4 -12.55 3.70 -7.38
CA ASN A 4 -11.83 3.04 -8.47
C ASN A 4 -12.51 1.70 -8.77
N LEU A 5 -12.57 1.35 -10.05
CA LEU A 5 -13.04 0.06 -10.54
C LEU A 5 -11.84 -0.75 -11.02
N LYS A 6 -11.90 -2.07 -10.87
CA LYS A 6 -11.01 -3.01 -11.57
C LYS A 6 -11.88 -3.91 -12.43
N ALA A 7 -11.77 -3.78 -13.75
CA ALA A 7 -12.68 -4.45 -14.67
C ALA A 7 -11.93 -5.02 -15.88
N SER A 8 -12.45 -6.13 -16.40
CA SER A 8 -12.09 -6.65 -17.73
C SER A 8 -13.07 -6.08 -18.75
N VAL A 9 -12.53 -5.60 -19.86
CA VAL A 9 -13.27 -4.99 -20.96
C VAL A 9 -13.01 -5.86 -22.19
N ASP A 10 -14.05 -6.32 -22.87
CA ASP A 10 -13.93 -7.20 -24.05
C ASP A 10 -13.03 -8.44 -23.85
N GLY A 11 -12.97 -8.95 -22.60
CA GLY A 11 -12.13 -10.09 -22.25
C GLY A 11 -10.63 -9.80 -22.17
N ALA A 12 -10.22 -8.53 -22.21
CA ALA A 12 -8.85 -8.11 -21.96
C ALA A 12 -8.44 -8.31 -20.50
N THR A 13 -7.14 -8.21 -20.23
CA THR A 13 -6.60 -8.23 -18.86
C THR A 13 -7.27 -7.15 -18.01
N PRO A 14 -7.72 -7.45 -16.78
CA PRO A 14 -8.37 -6.44 -15.95
C PRO A 14 -7.48 -5.24 -15.65
N GLU A 15 -8.02 -4.04 -15.85
CA GLU A 15 -7.34 -2.77 -15.59
C GLU A 15 -8.07 -1.98 -14.51
N PHE A 16 -7.34 -1.07 -13.86
CA PHE A 16 -7.91 -0.13 -12.91
C PHE A 16 -8.37 1.13 -13.63
N LEU A 17 -9.58 1.58 -13.28
CA LEU A 17 -10.20 2.78 -13.83
C LEU A 17 -10.65 3.67 -12.68
N PHE A 18 -10.20 4.91 -12.70
CA PHE A 18 -10.73 5.92 -11.78
C PHE A 18 -12.14 6.30 -12.20
N LEU A 19 -13.10 6.19 -11.28
CA LEU A 19 -14.49 6.53 -11.58
C LEU A 19 -14.79 7.97 -11.19
N GLU A 20 -14.68 8.28 -9.91
CA GLU A 20 -15.02 9.61 -9.42
C GLU A 20 -14.42 9.90 -8.04
N LEU A 21 -14.15 11.18 -7.79
CA LEU A 21 -13.95 11.73 -6.44
C LEU A 21 -15.28 12.28 -5.93
N VAL A 22 -15.93 11.52 -5.06
CA VAL A 22 -17.28 11.78 -4.53
C VAL A 22 -17.21 12.57 -3.21
N GLU A 23 -17.97 13.65 -3.09
CA GLU A 23 -18.15 14.35 -1.81
C GLU A 23 -19.05 13.53 -0.89
N LEU A 24 -18.69 13.44 0.39
CA LEU A 24 -19.54 12.78 1.38
C LEU A 24 -20.12 13.83 2.31
N GLU A 25 -21.45 13.89 2.39
CA GLU A 25 -22.14 14.74 3.36
C GLU A 25 -21.87 14.31 4.81
N SER A 26 -21.61 13.01 5.01
CA SER A 26 -21.31 12.43 6.31
C SER A 26 -20.50 11.13 6.14
N GLN A 27 -19.72 10.79 7.17
CA GLN A 27 -18.89 9.58 7.22
C GLN A 27 -19.61 8.40 7.90
N ARG A 28 -20.95 8.35 7.88
CA ARG A 28 -21.68 7.16 8.33
C ARG A 28 -21.78 6.17 7.17
N ALA A 29 -21.79 4.88 7.50
CA ALA A 29 -21.83 3.82 6.50
C ALA A 29 -23.02 3.91 5.53
N LYS A 30 -24.20 4.33 6.02
CA LYS A 30 -25.38 4.56 5.16
C LYS A 30 -25.10 5.62 4.09
N ASP A 31 -24.59 6.78 4.50
CA ASP A 31 -24.38 7.91 3.59
C ASP A 31 -23.26 7.58 2.56
N ILE A 32 -22.25 6.80 2.98
CA ILE A 32 -21.19 6.32 2.09
C ILE A 32 -21.73 5.32 1.06
N GLU A 33 -22.56 4.36 1.49
CA GLU A 33 -23.20 3.39 0.60
C GLU A 33 -24.08 4.10 -0.44
N GLU A 34 -24.94 5.02 -0.01
CA GLU A 34 -25.82 5.79 -0.89
C GLU A 34 -25.00 6.61 -1.91
N ALA A 35 -23.94 7.28 -1.47
CA ALA A 35 -23.05 8.01 -2.36
C ALA A 35 -22.33 7.11 -3.37
N LEU A 36 -21.90 5.92 -2.96
CA LEU A 36 -21.27 4.94 -3.85
C LEU A 36 -22.25 4.44 -4.91
N LEU A 37 -23.47 4.06 -4.52
CA LEU A 37 -24.48 3.56 -5.44
C LEU A 37 -24.94 4.64 -6.42
N ASN A 38 -25.11 5.88 -5.96
CA ASN A 38 -25.44 7.00 -6.84
C ASN A 38 -24.33 7.30 -7.85
N CYS A 39 -23.06 7.18 -7.44
CA CYS A 39 -21.91 7.31 -8.33
C CYS A 39 -21.90 6.21 -9.42
N LEU A 40 -22.15 4.96 -9.03
CA LEU A 40 -22.25 3.84 -9.97
C LEU A 40 -23.43 4.00 -10.94
N ASP A 41 -24.60 4.40 -10.44
CA ASP A 41 -25.79 4.64 -11.26
C ASP A 41 -25.56 5.78 -12.27
N THR A 42 -24.98 6.89 -11.82
CA THR A 42 -24.61 8.04 -12.69
C THR A 42 -23.61 7.64 -13.77
N ALA A 43 -22.72 6.69 -13.48
CA ALA A 43 -21.79 6.12 -14.46
C ALA A 43 -22.42 5.10 -15.42
N GLY A 44 -23.69 4.75 -15.24
CA GLY A 44 -24.46 3.84 -16.10
C GLY A 44 -24.51 2.38 -15.61
N PHE A 45 -24.05 2.09 -14.39
CA PHE A 45 -24.15 0.75 -13.81
C PHE A 45 -25.52 0.57 -13.14
N THR A 46 -26.47 0.03 -13.89
CA THR A 46 -27.83 -0.23 -13.38
C THR A 46 -27.83 -1.28 -12.27
N GLU A 47 -28.89 -1.27 -11.44
CA GLU A 47 -29.07 -2.25 -10.37
C GLU A 47 -29.00 -3.70 -10.88
N GLU A 48 -29.69 -4.00 -11.99
CA GLU A 48 -29.69 -5.33 -12.60
C GLU A 48 -28.29 -5.74 -13.07
N TRP A 49 -27.52 -4.78 -13.62
CA TRP A 49 -26.15 -5.03 -14.04
C TRP A 49 -25.25 -5.31 -12.85
N LEU A 50 -25.36 -4.54 -11.77
CA LEU A 50 -24.57 -4.72 -10.54
C LEU A 50 -24.86 -6.08 -9.89
N GLN A 51 -26.12 -6.50 -9.82
CA GLN A 51 -26.51 -7.81 -9.29
C GLN A 51 -25.84 -8.97 -10.04
N LYS A 52 -25.64 -8.83 -11.34
CA LYS A 52 -25.05 -9.86 -12.19
C LYS A 52 -23.52 -9.82 -12.24
N ASN A 53 -22.92 -8.63 -12.23
CA ASN A 53 -21.51 -8.45 -12.61
C ASN A 53 -20.61 -7.91 -11.51
N TRP A 54 -21.15 -7.43 -10.37
CA TRP A 54 -20.32 -6.90 -9.29
C TRP A 54 -19.67 -8.02 -8.47
N VAL A 55 -18.40 -8.30 -8.78
CA VAL A 55 -17.65 -9.41 -8.17
C VAL A 55 -17.20 -9.11 -6.74
N SER A 56 -16.60 -7.95 -6.49
CA SER A 56 -15.95 -7.67 -5.20
C SER A 56 -15.97 -6.20 -4.78
N PHE A 57 -15.91 -5.98 -3.47
CA PHE A 57 -15.75 -4.68 -2.82
C PHE A 57 -14.56 -4.72 -1.86
N VAL A 58 -13.60 -3.79 -2.02
CA VAL A 58 -12.33 -3.78 -1.29
C VAL A 58 -12.12 -2.46 -0.57
N SER A 59 -11.78 -2.50 0.72
CA SER A 59 -11.57 -1.29 1.54
C SER A 59 -10.46 -1.43 2.59
N ASP A 60 -10.13 -0.35 3.29
CA ASP A 60 -8.99 -0.22 4.23
C ASP A 60 -9.22 -0.88 5.61
N GLY A 61 -10.43 -1.39 5.85
CA GLY A 61 -10.82 -2.08 7.08
C GLY A 61 -11.27 -1.18 8.21
N ALA A 62 -11.50 0.11 7.96
CA ALA A 62 -12.22 0.95 8.91
C ALA A 62 -13.58 0.31 9.28
N SER A 63 -13.99 0.42 10.55
CA SER A 63 -15.24 -0.16 11.03
C SER A 63 -16.47 0.35 10.27
N VAL A 64 -16.44 1.60 9.79
CA VAL A 64 -17.49 2.15 8.92
C VAL A 64 -17.56 1.44 7.57
N MET A 65 -16.44 0.94 7.04
CA MET A 65 -16.37 0.30 5.72
C MET A 65 -16.65 -1.20 5.82
N LEU A 66 -15.96 -1.91 6.71
CA LEU A 66 -16.01 -3.39 6.81
C LEU A 66 -16.65 -3.92 8.10
N GLY A 67 -17.28 -3.06 8.91
CA GLY A 67 -17.90 -3.47 10.17
C GLY A 67 -19.08 -4.42 9.98
N LYS A 68 -19.11 -5.51 10.76
CA LYS A 68 -20.05 -6.64 10.63
C LYS A 68 -21.53 -6.30 10.84
N ASN A 69 -21.85 -5.22 11.56
CA ASN A 69 -23.23 -4.91 11.94
C ASN A 69 -23.87 -3.85 11.02
N SER A 70 -23.10 -2.84 10.64
CA SER A 70 -23.63 -1.66 9.95
C SER A 70 -22.65 -1.03 8.96
N GLY A 71 -21.49 -1.65 8.71
CA GLY A 71 -20.51 -1.12 7.76
C GLY A 71 -21.01 -1.18 6.32
N VAL A 72 -20.39 -0.38 5.44
CA VAL A 72 -20.74 -0.29 4.01
C VAL A 72 -20.78 -1.68 3.37
N ALA A 73 -19.75 -2.50 3.60
CA ALA A 73 -19.67 -3.87 3.10
C ALA A 73 -20.86 -4.72 3.53
N THR A 74 -21.25 -4.66 4.80
CA THR A 74 -22.40 -5.40 5.34
C THR A 74 -23.70 -4.99 4.65
N ARG A 75 -23.88 -3.68 4.43
CA ARG A 75 -25.05 -3.13 3.75
C ARG A 75 -25.09 -3.52 2.27
N LEU A 76 -23.96 -3.42 1.57
CA LEU A 76 -23.82 -3.88 0.19
C LEU A 76 -24.08 -5.38 0.06
N THR A 77 -23.56 -6.23 0.96
CA THR A 77 -23.80 -7.68 0.90
C THR A 77 -25.26 -8.07 1.21
N ALA A 78 -26.01 -7.22 1.93
CA ALA A 78 -27.44 -7.43 2.10
C ALA A 78 -28.23 -7.18 0.80
N ARG A 79 -27.75 -6.26 -0.05
CA ARG A 79 -28.33 -5.93 -1.36
C ARG A 79 -27.81 -6.83 -2.49
N TYR A 80 -26.54 -7.20 -2.45
CA TYR A 80 -25.83 -8.02 -3.42
C TYR A 80 -25.21 -9.24 -2.72
N PRO A 81 -25.97 -10.34 -2.49
CA PRO A 81 -25.53 -11.46 -1.65
C PRO A 81 -24.26 -12.18 -2.15
N ASN A 82 -23.99 -12.12 -3.45
CA ASN A 82 -22.82 -12.77 -4.04
C ASN A 82 -21.52 -11.95 -3.92
N LEU A 83 -21.64 -10.66 -3.55
CA LEU A 83 -20.53 -9.72 -3.49
C LEU A 83 -19.45 -10.20 -2.51
N PHE A 84 -18.22 -10.28 -3.00
CA PHE A 84 -17.07 -10.61 -2.17
C PHE A 84 -16.50 -9.36 -1.49
N THR A 85 -16.42 -9.36 -0.16
CA THR A 85 -15.84 -8.24 0.58
C THR A 85 -14.42 -8.58 0.99
N TRP A 86 -13.48 -7.66 0.74
CA TRP A 86 -12.06 -7.87 1.01
C TRP A 86 -11.45 -6.71 1.80
N HIS A 87 -10.65 -7.06 2.80
CA HIS A 87 -9.84 -6.10 3.54
C HIS A 87 -8.47 -5.99 2.87
N CYS A 88 -8.16 -4.77 2.43
CA CYS A 88 -6.89 -4.40 1.80
C CYS A 88 -5.68 -5.03 2.49
N MET A 89 -4.92 -5.86 1.75
CA MET A 89 -3.79 -6.60 2.31
C MET A 89 -2.69 -5.69 2.84
N ASN A 90 -2.43 -4.56 2.19
CA ASN A 90 -1.43 -3.62 2.70
C ASN A 90 -1.85 -3.00 4.03
N HIS A 91 -3.15 -2.72 4.24
CA HIS A 91 -3.64 -2.25 5.54
C HIS A 91 -3.54 -3.36 6.60
N ARG A 92 -3.86 -4.61 6.25
CA ARG A 92 -3.66 -5.77 7.13
C ARG A 92 -2.18 -5.94 7.52
N LEU A 93 -1.26 -5.78 6.56
CA LEU A 93 0.19 -5.79 6.77
C LEU A 93 0.62 -4.70 7.76
N GLU A 94 0.12 -3.47 7.58
CA GLU A 94 0.45 -2.36 8.47
C GLU A 94 0.00 -2.62 9.91
N LEU A 95 -1.21 -3.16 10.06
CA LEU A 95 -1.74 -3.54 11.37
C LEU A 95 -0.95 -4.69 12.00
N ALA A 96 -0.48 -5.65 11.20
CA ALA A 96 0.35 -6.76 11.69
C ALA A 96 1.68 -6.28 12.25
N VAL A 97 2.32 -5.35 11.56
CA VAL A 97 3.57 -4.75 12.03
C VAL A 97 3.31 -3.87 13.26
N SER A 98 2.22 -3.10 13.29
CA SER A 98 1.87 -2.29 14.46
C SER A 98 1.66 -3.15 15.71
N ASP A 99 0.87 -4.22 15.61
CA ASP A 99 0.63 -5.13 16.74
C ASP A 99 1.93 -5.75 17.25
N ALA A 100 2.82 -6.20 16.35
CA ALA A 100 4.09 -6.80 16.74
C ALA A 100 5.02 -5.80 17.45
N VAL A 101 4.99 -4.53 17.05
CA VAL A 101 5.73 -3.45 17.73
C VAL A 101 5.17 -3.20 19.13
N ASP A 102 3.84 -3.21 19.27
CA ASP A 102 3.19 -2.98 20.57
C ASP A 102 3.43 -4.14 21.55
N GLU A 103 3.58 -5.38 21.06
CA GLU A 103 3.91 -6.56 21.86
C GLU A 103 5.36 -6.56 22.39
N VAL A 104 6.30 -5.89 21.69
CA VAL A 104 7.74 -5.92 22.03
C VAL A 104 8.20 -4.55 22.51
N GLN A 105 8.11 -4.31 23.82
CA GLN A 105 8.42 -3.01 24.44
C GLN A 105 9.76 -2.39 24.04
N ALA A 106 10.81 -3.19 23.81
CA ALA A 106 12.12 -2.68 23.38
C ALA A 106 12.05 -1.93 22.04
N VAL A 107 11.12 -2.31 21.15
CA VAL A 107 10.92 -1.63 19.86
C VAL A 107 10.38 -0.21 20.05
N ASN A 108 9.63 0.06 21.12
CA ASN A 108 9.18 1.42 21.43
C ASN A 108 10.35 2.37 21.73
N HIS A 109 11.38 1.90 22.44
CA HIS A 109 12.58 2.72 22.67
C HIS A 109 13.32 3.04 21.36
N PHE A 110 13.40 2.06 20.45
CA PHE A 110 13.95 2.26 19.11
C PHE A 110 13.13 3.29 18.31
N LYS A 111 11.80 3.13 18.28
CA LYS A 111 10.87 4.04 17.60
C LYS A 111 11.00 5.48 18.08
N VAL A 112 10.94 5.69 19.41
CA VAL A 112 11.05 7.02 20.03
C VAL A 112 12.37 7.70 19.65
N PHE A 113 13.47 6.94 19.59
CA PHE A 113 14.75 7.49 19.18
C PHE A 113 14.75 7.94 17.71
N LEU A 114 14.23 7.13 16.79
CA LEU A 114 14.14 7.53 15.38
C LEU A 114 13.18 8.70 15.15
N GLU A 115 12.07 8.79 15.90
CA GLU A 115 11.19 9.96 15.88
C GLU A 115 11.90 11.23 16.38
N LYS A 116 12.78 11.11 17.38
CA LYS A 116 13.60 12.23 17.84
C LYS A 116 14.58 12.72 16.77
N ILE A 117 15.23 11.79 16.05
CA ILE A 117 16.10 12.12 14.91
C ILE A 117 15.27 12.83 13.82
N HIS A 118 14.12 12.28 13.45
CA HIS A 118 13.24 12.90 12.46
C HIS A 118 12.86 14.34 12.84
N ASN A 119 12.36 14.54 14.06
CA ASN A 119 11.92 15.85 14.54
C ASN A 119 13.06 16.87 14.55
N LEU A 120 14.28 16.44 14.89
CA LEU A 120 15.46 17.30 14.92
C LEU A 120 15.75 17.97 13.58
N TYR A 121 15.57 17.24 12.48
CA TYR A 121 15.86 17.71 11.13
C TYR A 121 14.62 18.29 10.44
N SER A 122 13.43 17.73 10.67
CA SER A 122 12.20 18.23 10.05
C SER A 122 11.79 19.61 10.56
N GLN A 123 12.22 19.99 11.78
CA GLN A 123 11.86 21.26 12.42
C GLN A 123 12.96 22.33 12.30
N SER A 124 14.16 21.99 11.82
CA SER A 124 15.31 22.89 11.81
C SER A 124 16.13 22.77 10.53
N ASN A 125 16.02 23.80 9.68
CA ASN A 125 16.88 23.95 8.52
C ASN A 125 18.36 24.10 8.90
N LYS A 126 18.64 24.69 10.06
CA LYS A 126 20.01 24.80 10.60
C LYS A 126 20.61 23.41 10.85
N ASN A 127 19.91 22.56 11.59
CA ASN A 127 20.38 21.20 11.88
C ASN A 127 20.51 20.38 10.60
N SER A 128 19.62 20.57 9.63
CA SER A 128 19.71 19.91 8.32
C SER A 128 20.96 20.33 7.55
N ARG A 129 21.33 21.61 7.59
CA ARG A 129 22.57 22.10 6.98
C ARG A 129 23.81 21.56 7.69
N GLU A 130 23.84 21.60 9.01
CA GLU A 130 24.96 21.08 9.81
C GLU A 130 25.15 19.57 9.62
N LEU A 131 24.05 18.81 9.42
CA LEU A 131 24.15 17.39 9.05
C LEU A 131 24.80 17.20 7.66
N LEU A 132 24.50 18.06 6.69
CA LEU A 132 25.14 18.01 5.38
C LEU A 132 26.63 18.35 5.45
N GLU A 133 27.01 19.33 6.27
CA GLU A 133 28.41 19.67 6.55
C GLU A 133 29.14 18.46 7.17
N ALA A 134 28.55 17.85 8.22
CA ALA A 134 29.10 16.65 8.84
C ALA A 134 29.20 15.46 7.87
N ALA A 135 28.27 15.34 6.92
CA ALA A 135 28.31 14.30 5.91
C ALA A 135 29.43 14.48 4.90
N GLN A 136 29.76 15.73 4.53
CA GLN A 136 30.92 16.04 3.70
C GLN A 136 32.23 15.68 4.40
N GLU A 137 32.33 15.93 5.71
CA GLU A 137 33.52 15.58 6.51
C GLU A 137 33.84 14.08 6.50
N VAL A 138 32.80 13.24 6.54
CA VAL A 138 32.95 11.77 6.58
C VAL A 138 32.75 11.09 5.22
N GLY A 139 32.53 11.86 4.15
CA GLY A 139 32.29 11.32 2.80
C GLY A 139 31.01 10.49 2.67
N SER A 140 29.99 10.77 3.49
CA SER A 140 28.73 10.01 3.54
C SER A 140 27.60 10.71 2.77
N GLN A 141 26.65 9.93 2.26
CA GLN A 141 25.40 10.47 1.73
C GLN A 141 24.37 10.68 2.86
N VAL A 142 23.62 11.78 2.81
CA VAL A 142 22.46 12.00 3.71
C VAL A 142 21.18 11.71 2.97
N LEU A 143 20.40 10.76 3.48
CA LEU A 143 19.04 10.50 3.00
C LEU A 143 18.01 11.19 3.89
N LYS A 144 16.86 11.56 3.32
CA LYS A 144 15.77 12.18 4.09
C LYS A 144 15.23 11.20 5.13
N ILE A 145 15.37 11.56 6.41
CA ILE A 145 14.90 10.76 7.54
C ILE A 145 13.42 11.08 7.79
N GLY A 146 12.55 10.11 7.54
CA GLY A 146 11.11 10.20 7.83
C GLY A 146 10.77 9.68 9.23
N ARG A 147 9.47 9.60 9.50
CA ARG A 147 8.96 8.90 10.69
C ARG A 147 9.06 7.38 10.51
N VAL A 148 8.99 6.65 11.62
CA VAL A 148 9.10 5.19 11.68
C VAL A 148 7.96 4.63 12.51
N LEU A 149 7.27 3.62 12.00
CA LEU A 149 6.20 2.88 12.72
C LEU A 149 5.05 3.78 13.23
N SER A 150 4.88 4.96 12.63
CA SER A 150 3.82 5.93 12.92
C SER A 150 3.23 6.57 11.65
N THR A 151 3.73 6.20 10.47
CA THR A 151 3.21 6.65 9.18
C THR A 151 2.75 5.46 8.37
N ARG A 152 1.69 5.62 7.58
CA ARG A 152 1.23 4.55 6.70
C ARG A 152 2.29 4.15 5.68
N TRP A 153 2.24 2.84 5.46
CA TRP A 153 3.16 1.93 4.78
C TRP A 153 4.45 1.65 5.53
N VAL A 154 4.67 0.37 5.81
CA VAL A 154 5.92 -0.22 6.30
C VAL A 154 7.10 0.21 5.42
N ALA A 155 6.88 0.37 4.12
CA ALA A 155 7.89 0.91 3.20
C ALA A 155 8.40 2.31 3.60
N SER A 156 7.57 3.15 4.23
CA SER A 156 7.98 4.43 4.82
C SER A 156 8.91 4.22 6.01
N SER A 157 8.56 3.31 6.91
CA SER A 157 9.39 2.95 8.05
C SER A 157 10.76 2.42 7.62
N PHE A 158 10.79 1.54 6.60
CA PHE A 158 12.04 1.04 6.03
C PHE A 158 12.90 2.16 5.43
N ARG A 159 12.33 3.09 4.64
CA ARG A 159 13.08 4.22 4.09
C ARG A 159 13.78 5.04 5.18
N SER A 160 13.09 5.27 6.30
CA SER A 160 13.65 6.02 7.43
C SER A 160 14.75 5.25 8.15
N VAL A 161 14.58 3.94 8.40
CA VAL A 161 15.63 3.08 8.97
C VAL A 161 16.85 3.00 8.04
N LYS A 162 16.61 2.82 6.73
CA LYS A 162 17.67 2.84 5.71
C LYS A 162 18.40 4.17 5.66
N ALA A 163 17.68 5.29 5.80
CA ALA A 163 18.29 6.61 5.85
C ALA A 163 19.22 6.78 7.05
N VAL A 164 18.81 6.30 8.23
CA VAL A 164 19.62 6.34 9.44
C VAL A 164 20.85 5.43 9.31
N TRP A 165 20.70 4.22 8.78
CA TRP A 165 21.83 3.32 8.51
C TRP A 165 22.83 3.95 7.53
N THR A 166 22.34 4.46 6.40
CA THR A 166 23.20 5.05 5.35
C THR A 166 23.90 6.32 5.84
N SER A 167 23.24 7.11 6.68
CA SER A 167 23.77 8.38 7.19
C SER A 167 24.41 8.22 8.59
N TYR A 168 24.73 7.01 9.02
CA TYR A 168 25.05 6.72 10.42
C TYR A 168 26.28 7.51 10.93
N GLU A 169 27.37 7.53 10.15
CA GLU A 169 28.58 8.29 10.48
C GLU A 169 28.31 9.80 10.50
N ALA A 170 27.60 10.32 9.50
CA ALA A 170 27.25 11.73 9.39
C ALA A 170 26.38 12.19 10.57
N LEU A 171 25.40 11.37 10.97
CA LEU A 171 24.56 11.61 12.13
C LEU A 171 25.37 11.67 13.42
N ASN A 172 26.26 10.70 13.64
CA ASN A 172 27.11 10.69 14.83
C ASN A 172 28.05 11.91 14.86
N ARG A 173 28.71 12.22 13.73
CA ARG A 173 29.60 13.38 13.59
C ARG A 173 28.86 14.69 13.90
N HIS A 174 27.67 14.88 13.34
CA HIS A 174 26.86 16.06 13.63
C HIS A 174 26.52 16.15 15.13
N PHE A 175 26.17 15.04 15.78
CA PHE A 175 25.87 15.04 17.21
C PHE A 175 27.10 15.34 18.08
N GLU A 176 28.28 14.87 17.69
CA GLU A 176 29.55 15.21 18.36
C GLU A 176 29.89 16.70 18.21
N ASN A 177 29.82 17.22 16.97
CA ASN A 177 30.08 18.63 16.68
C ASN A 177 29.13 19.54 17.47
N ALA A 178 27.82 19.24 17.47
CA ALA A 178 26.82 20.00 18.23
C ALA A 178 26.95 19.84 19.76
N ALA A 179 27.49 18.73 20.24
CA ALA A 179 27.80 18.52 21.66
C ALA A 179 29.03 19.33 22.14
N GLY A 180 29.99 19.58 21.25
CA GLY A 180 31.20 20.36 21.50
C GLY A 180 31.05 21.87 21.28
N ASP A 181 30.06 22.28 20.49
CA ASP A 181 29.84 23.69 20.12
C ASP A 181 29.47 24.57 21.32
N GLN A 182 30.42 25.42 21.74
CA GLN A 182 30.27 26.33 22.88
C GLN A 182 29.21 27.41 22.69
N THR A 183 28.75 27.66 21.46
CA THR A 183 27.69 28.63 21.16
C THR A 183 26.29 28.11 21.52
N ARG A 184 26.13 26.79 21.69
CA ARG A 184 24.88 26.15 22.11
C ARG A 184 24.71 26.15 23.62
N SER A 185 23.45 26.14 24.08
CA SER A 185 23.16 26.06 25.51
C SER A 185 23.68 24.76 26.13
N SER A 186 23.94 24.78 27.45
CA SER A 186 24.36 23.57 28.18
C SER A 186 23.35 22.41 28.01
N LYS A 187 22.05 22.72 27.98
CA LYS A 187 20.96 21.76 27.80
C LYS A 187 20.96 21.13 26.39
N GLU A 188 21.17 21.94 25.35
CA GLU A 188 21.28 21.43 23.97
C GLU A 188 22.49 20.53 23.83
N ARG A 189 23.67 20.98 24.29
CA ARG A 189 24.90 20.18 24.23
C ARG A 189 24.73 18.84 24.95
N GLN A 190 24.11 18.84 26.13
CA GLN A 190 23.83 17.60 26.85
C GLN A 190 22.86 16.68 26.08
N THR A 191 21.89 17.25 25.37
CA THR A 191 20.97 16.49 24.51
C THR A 191 21.72 15.81 23.37
N TYR A 192 22.59 16.55 22.66
CA TYR A 192 23.40 16.02 21.58
C TYR A 192 24.41 14.96 22.05
N ARG A 193 25.03 15.13 23.23
CA ARG A 193 25.86 14.06 23.85
C ARG A 193 25.06 12.78 24.06
N GLY A 194 23.82 12.90 24.51
CA GLY A 194 22.93 11.76 24.67
C GLY A 194 22.59 11.07 23.34
N LEU A 195 22.40 11.84 22.26
CA LEU A 195 22.17 11.31 20.92
C LEU A 195 23.41 10.59 20.36
N ALA A 196 24.60 11.20 20.48
CA ALA A 196 25.87 10.60 20.07
C ALA A 196 26.15 9.28 20.81
N ARG A 197 26.02 9.26 22.15
CA ARG A 197 26.17 8.04 22.95
C ARG A 197 25.17 6.93 22.59
N ARG A 198 23.99 7.29 22.10
CA ARG A 198 23.00 6.31 21.62
C ARG A 198 23.43 5.76 20.26
N MET A 199 23.93 6.60 19.34
CA MET A 199 24.49 6.14 18.07
C MET A 199 25.67 5.20 18.33
N GLN A 200 26.64 5.61 19.13
CA GLN A 200 27.83 4.84 19.53
C GLN A 200 27.55 3.57 20.35
N SER A 201 26.28 3.22 20.61
CA SER A 201 25.95 2.01 21.38
C SER A 201 25.94 0.77 20.49
N LYS A 202 26.70 -0.25 20.89
CA LYS A 202 26.63 -1.61 20.32
C LYS A 202 25.18 -2.13 20.29
N GLU A 203 24.51 -1.82 21.40
CA GLU A 203 23.09 -1.94 21.71
C GLU A 203 22.18 -1.62 20.53
N PHE A 204 22.24 -0.32 20.22
CA PHE A 204 21.43 0.34 19.21
C PHE A 204 21.81 -0.05 17.79
N LEU A 205 23.10 -0.27 17.51
CA LEU A 205 23.54 -0.67 16.17
C LEU A 205 22.94 -2.03 15.78
N CYS A 206 22.91 -2.99 16.72
CA CYS A 206 22.29 -4.29 16.49
C CYS A 206 20.77 -4.16 16.31
N ASP A 207 20.10 -3.35 17.13
CA ASP A 207 18.66 -3.06 16.97
C ASP A 207 18.38 -2.45 15.58
N LEU A 208 19.23 -1.53 15.13
CA LEU A 208 19.10 -0.88 13.82
C LEU A 208 19.29 -1.89 12.67
N GLY A 209 20.28 -2.79 12.76
CA GLY A 209 20.51 -3.85 11.78
C GLY A 209 19.32 -4.81 11.69
N LEU A 210 18.85 -5.33 12.83
CA LEU A 210 17.67 -6.19 12.91
C LEU A 210 16.43 -5.53 12.29
N MET A 211 16.16 -4.26 12.65
CA MET A 211 15.03 -3.51 12.13
C MET A 211 15.17 -3.23 10.63
N PHE A 212 16.40 -3.02 10.14
CA PHE A 212 16.67 -2.84 8.72
C PHE A 212 16.27 -4.09 7.94
N ASP A 213 16.79 -5.26 8.34
CA ASP A 213 16.57 -6.52 7.64
C ASP A 213 15.09 -6.90 7.64
N ALA A 214 14.43 -6.85 8.80
CA ALA A 214 13.01 -7.19 8.91
C ALA A 214 12.11 -6.22 8.11
N LEU A 215 12.33 -4.91 8.23
CA LEU A 215 11.51 -3.92 7.53
C LEU A 215 11.79 -3.91 6.01
N SER A 216 12.98 -4.32 5.56
CA SER A 216 13.30 -4.48 4.14
C SER A 216 12.38 -5.52 3.50
N GLU A 217 12.26 -6.70 4.10
CA GLU A 217 11.40 -7.78 3.62
C GLU A 217 9.92 -7.38 3.61
N LEU A 218 9.47 -6.70 4.66
CA LEU A 218 8.09 -6.22 4.77
C LEU A 218 7.80 -5.07 3.80
N ALA A 219 8.77 -4.19 3.54
CA ALA A 219 8.65 -3.14 2.54
C ALA A 219 8.55 -3.72 1.12
N ASN A 220 9.35 -4.73 0.82
CA ASN A 220 9.31 -5.47 -0.44
C ASN A 220 7.94 -6.14 -0.65
N LEU A 221 7.42 -6.83 0.36
CA LEU A 221 6.07 -7.40 0.34
C LEU A 221 5.03 -6.30 0.11
N SER A 222 5.08 -5.20 0.88
CA SER A 222 4.14 -4.09 0.73
C SER A 222 4.11 -3.55 -0.70
N GLN A 223 5.26 -3.34 -1.34
CA GLN A 223 5.32 -2.82 -2.71
C GLN A 223 4.73 -3.81 -3.72
N GLN A 224 4.98 -5.11 -3.56
CA GLN A 224 4.43 -6.13 -4.46
C GLN A 224 2.91 -6.27 -4.31
N LEU A 225 2.36 -6.13 -3.10
CA LEU A 225 0.91 -6.11 -2.86
C LEU A 225 0.19 -4.86 -3.45
N GLN A 226 0.95 -3.82 -3.79
CA GLN A 226 0.44 -2.59 -4.43
C GLN A 226 0.53 -2.62 -5.97
N ALA A 227 1.07 -3.70 -6.55
CA ALA A 227 1.18 -3.83 -8.00
C ALA A 227 -0.21 -3.99 -8.64
N HIS A 228 -0.46 -3.32 -9.77
CA HIS A 228 -1.75 -3.36 -10.47
C HIS A 228 -2.17 -4.79 -10.87
N SER A 229 -1.19 -5.63 -11.20
CA SER A 229 -1.39 -6.99 -11.70
C SER A 229 -1.46 -8.07 -10.62
N VAL A 230 -1.25 -7.74 -9.34
CA VAL A 230 -1.21 -8.75 -8.28
C VAL A 230 -2.60 -9.35 -8.05
N THR A 231 -2.66 -10.69 -8.00
CA THR A 231 -3.86 -11.46 -7.65
C THR A 231 -3.81 -11.89 -6.19
N LEU A 232 -4.95 -12.28 -5.62
CA LEU A 232 -5.01 -12.79 -4.24
C LEU A 232 -4.14 -14.04 -4.03
N LEU A 233 -4.12 -14.96 -5.00
CA LEU A 233 -3.27 -16.16 -4.94
C LEU A 233 -1.79 -15.80 -4.98
N ARG A 234 -1.40 -14.87 -5.87
CA ARG A 234 -0.02 -14.39 -5.90
C ARG A 234 0.34 -13.73 -4.57
N ALA A 235 -0.55 -12.93 -4.00
CA ALA A 235 -0.34 -12.27 -2.73
C ALA A 235 -0.14 -13.27 -1.57
N ASP A 236 -0.88 -14.38 -1.54
CA ASP A 236 -0.68 -15.48 -0.57
C ASP A 236 0.71 -16.10 -0.67
N HIS A 237 1.18 -16.40 -1.89
CA HIS A 237 2.54 -16.90 -2.11
C HIS A 237 3.61 -15.93 -1.62
N LEU A 238 3.43 -14.64 -1.91
CA LEU A 238 4.34 -13.59 -1.48
C LEU A 238 4.42 -13.50 0.04
N LEU A 239 3.26 -13.53 0.71
CA LEU A 239 3.16 -13.54 2.16
C LEU A 239 3.88 -14.76 2.76
N LYS A 240 3.53 -15.97 2.31
CA LYS A 240 4.15 -17.23 2.79
C LYS A 240 5.66 -17.23 2.60
N ARG A 241 6.14 -16.70 1.47
CA ARG A 241 7.58 -16.55 1.23
C ARG A 241 8.20 -15.58 2.23
N THR A 242 7.63 -14.40 2.43
CA THR A 242 8.15 -13.41 3.39
C THR A 242 8.17 -13.96 4.82
N ILE A 243 7.14 -14.71 5.23
CA ILE A 243 7.12 -15.39 6.55
C ILE A 243 8.28 -16.37 6.68
N ARG A 244 8.55 -17.20 5.67
CA ARG A 244 9.69 -18.13 5.69
C ARG A 244 11.04 -17.40 5.77
N VAL A 245 11.19 -16.28 5.08
CA VAL A 245 12.41 -15.44 5.17
C VAL A 245 12.57 -14.87 6.57
N LEU A 246 11.53 -14.26 7.15
CA LEU A 246 11.56 -13.74 8.52
C LEU A 246 11.81 -14.85 9.55
N ALA A 247 11.31 -16.07 9.30
CA ALA A 247 11.58 -17.21 10.16
C ALA A 247 13.06 -17.61 10.11
N SER A 248 13.66 -17.60 8.91
CA SER A 248 15.08 -17.91 8.74
C SER A 248 16.01 -16.96 9.50
N PHE A 249 15.60 -15.70 9.69
CA PHE A 249 16.34 -14.71 10.50
C PHE A 249 16.53 -15.11 11.98
N LYS A 250 15.79 -16.10 12.49
CA LYS A 250 15.99 -16.62 13.84
C LYS A 250 17.19 -17.57 13.96
N ASP A 251 17.57 -18.17 12.84
CA ASP A 251 18.64 -19.18 12.75
C ASP A 251 19.89 -18.59 12.10
N THR A 252 19.72 -17.82 11.02
CA THR A 252 20.79 -17.12 10.30
C THR A 252 20.44 -15.64 10.24
N GLN A 253 21.31 -14.79 10.77
CA GLN A 253 21.05 -13.35 10.85
C GLN A 253 20.92 -12.72 9.45
N GLY A 254 20.17 -11.63 9.36
CA GLY A 254 20.12 -10.83 8.13
C GLY A 254 21.43 -10.07 7.92
N GLU A 255 21.62 -9.58 6.69
CA GLU A 255 22.87 -8.94 6.25
C GLU A 255 23.26 -7.76 7.15
N LYS A 256 22.32 -6.88 7.52
CA LYS A 256 22.65 -5.69 8.31
C LYS A 256 22.84 -5.99 9.78
N LEU A 257 22.15 -6.99 10.33
CA LEU A 257 22.46 -7.47 11.67
C LEU A 257 23.85 -8.12 11.73
N GLU A 258 24.24 -8.90 10.72
CA GLU A 258 25.58 -9.48 10.63
C GLU A 258 26.67 -8.40 10.52
N GLU A 259 26.44 -7.38 9.69
CA GLU A 259 27.31 -6.20 9.57
C GLU A 259 27.45 -5.47 10.93
N ALA A 260 26.34 -5.28 11.65
CA ALA A 260 26.32 -4.68 12.98
C ALA A 260 27.12 -5.48 14.02
N LEU A 261 26.99 -6.81 14.02
CA LEU A 261 27.70 -7.71 14.93
C LEU A 261 29.21 -7.74 14.62
N THR A 262 29.56 -7.70 13.35
CA THR A 262 30.97 -7.58 12.92
C THR A 262 31.57 -6.26 13.41
N ALA A 263 30.88 -5.15 13.21
CA ALA A 263 31.29 -3.84 13.72
C ALA A 263 31.39 -3.83 15.25
N GLN A 264 30.47 -4.49 15.95
CA GLN A 264 30.53 -4.65 17.41
C GLN A 264 31.80 -5.37 17.87
N ALA A 265 32.23 -6.42 17.15
CA ALA A 265 33.43 -7.17 17.44
C ALA A 265 34.71 -6.35 17.15
N LEU A 266 34.71 -5.56 16.09
CA LEU A 266 35.79 -4.61 15.75
C LEU A 266 35.85 -3.41 16.71
N GLY A 267 34.73 -3.08 17.36
CA GLY A 267 34.61 -1.94 18.28
C GLY A 267 34.32 -0.61 17.59
N HIS A 268 34.02 -0.60 16.30
CA HIS A 268 33.64 0.59 15.55
C HIS A 268 32.81 0.23 14.30
N LEU A 269 31.97 1.16 13.83
CA LEU A 269 31.34 1.13 12.51
C LEU A 269 31.83 2.34 11.71
N GLY A 270 32.62 2.10 10.67
CA GLY A 270 33.30 3.19 9.95
C GLY A 270 34.18 4.00 10.91
N SER A 271 34.00 5.32 10.97
CA SER A 271 34.69 6.19 11.93
C SER A 271 34.05 6.29 13.33
N VAL A 272 32.89 5.64 13.56
CA VAL A 272 32.13 5.76 14.81
C VAL A 272 32.58 4.69 15.82
N PRO A 273 33.14 5.06 16.98
CA PRO A 273 33.50 4.10 18.02
C PRO A 273 32.24 3.50 18.67
N LEU A 274 32.31 2.22 19.05
CA LEU A 274 31.20 1.50 19.66
C LEU A 274 31.49 1.11 21.10
N GLU A 275 30.61 1.55 22.00
CA GLU A 275 30.64 1.27 23.43
C GLU A 275 29.35 0.55 23.87
N SER A 276 29.41 -0.16 24.99
CA SER A 276 28.21 -0.75 25.58
C SER A 276 27.43 0.28 26.39
N ASN A 277 26.11 0.31 26.22
CA ASN A 277 25.23 1.21 26.95
C ASN A 277 24.27 0.42 27.85
N ALA A 278 24.66 0.26 29.11
CA ALA A 278 23.89 -0.51 30.11
C ALA A 278 22.46 0.01 30.37
N LYS A 279 22.12 1.23 29.91
CA LYS A 279 20.76 1.78 30.02
C LYS A 279 19.84 1.38 28.87
N LEU A 280 20.38 0.78 27.82
CA LEU A 280 19.65 0.35 26.63
C LEU A 280 19.29 -1.12 26.75
N THR A 281 18.00 -1.43 26.77
CA THR A 281 17.52 -2.80 26.63
C THR A 281 17.40 -3.12 25.13
N PRO A 282 18.24 -4.01 24.58
CA PRO A 282 18.16 -4.37 23.16
C PRO A 282 16.85 -5.10 22.84
N ILE A 283 16.48 -5.07 21.56
CA ILE A 283 15.39 -5.86 21.03
C ILE A 283 15.80 -7.34 21.05
N ASN A 284 14.98 -8.18 21.69
CA ASN A 284 15.15 -9.62 21.57
C ASN A 284 14.74 -10.05 20.15
N ALA A 285 15.73 -10.32 19.30
CA ALA A 285 15.52 -10.65 17.89
C ALA A 285 14.56 -11.82 17.69
N LYS A 286 14.72 -12.91 18.43
CA LYS A 286 13.86 -14.11 18.28
C LYS A 286 12.42 -13.81 18.68
N GLN A 287 12.22 -13.09 19.78
CA GLN A 287 10.89 -12.68 20.23
C GLN A 287 10.23 -11.74 19.22
N PHE A 288 10.96 -10.73 18.74
CA PHE A 288 10.45 -9.77 17.76
C PHE A 288 10.07 -10.43 16.43
N LEU A 289 10.95 -11.26 15.87
CA LEU A 289 10.68 -11.99 14.64
C LEU A 289 9.50 -12.96 14.81
N GLN A 290 9.39 -13.64 15.96
CA GLN A 290 8.24 -14.50 16.23
C GLN A 290 6.93 -13.71 16.34
N SER A 291 6.94 -12.58 17.03
CA SER A 291 5.77 -11.70 17.15
C SER A 291 5.34 -11.16 15.78
N LEU A 292 6.28 -10.74 14.94
CA LEU A 292 6.01 -10.36 13.55
C LEU A 292 5.35 -11.50 12.76
N ILE A 293 5.93 -12.71 12.79
CA ILE A 293 5.39 -13.87 12.07
C ILE A 293 3.97 -14.19 12.55
N ASN A 294 3.75 -14.29 13.85
CA ASN A 294 2.44 -14.58 14.43
C ASN A 294 1.39 -13.55 14.00
N ASN A 295 1.74 -12.27 14.02
CA ASN A 295 0.82 -11.21 13.63
C ASN A 295 0.58 -11.16 12.11
N LEU A 296 1.58 -11.48 11.28
CA LEU A 296 1.40 -11.64 9.84
C LEU A 296 0.47 -12.81 9.52
N GLU A 297 0.66 -13.97 10.14
CA GLU A 297 -0.20 -15.13 9.96
C GLU A 297 -1.62 -14.81 10.43
N LYS A 298 -1.78 -14.32 11.65
CA LYS A 298 -3.09 -13.96 12.22
C LYS A 298 -3.84 -12.93 11.37
N ARG A 299 -3.14 -11.90 10.90
CA ARG A 299 -3.80 -10.78 10.20
C ARG A 299 -3.85 -10.94 8.72
N LEU A 300 -3.04 -11.76 8.07
CA LEU A 300 -3.04 -11.93 6.61
C LEU A 300 -3.35 -13.37 6.17
N SER A 301 -3.68 -14.28 7.10
CA SER A 301 -4.15 -15.61 6.71
C SER A 301 -5.33 -15.53 5.76
N PHE A 302 -5.34 -16.49 4.84
CA PHE A 302 -6.29 -16.65 3.76
C PHE A 302 -7.41 -17.63 4.17
N ASP A 303 -7.89 -17.51 5.41
CA ASP A 303 -8.90 -18.41 5.99
C ASP A 303 -10.31 -17.98 5.55
N GLY A 304 -10.66 -18.31 4.30
CA GLY A 304 -12.00 -18.07 3.76
C GLY A 304 -12.34 -19.06 2.66
N GLU A 305 -13.60 -19.52 2.65
CA GLU A 305 -14.10 -20.49 1.67
C GLU A 305 -13.81 -20.07 0.23
N MET A 306 -13.97 -18.77 -0.09
CA MET A 306 -13.66 -18.27 -1.43
C MET A 306 -12.20 -18.50 -1.79
N LEU A 307 -11.25 -18.17 -0.91
CA LEU A 307 -9.83 -18.28 -1.22
C LEU A 307 -9.39 -19.73 -1.33
N HIS A 308 -9.96 -20.60 -0.49
CA HIS A 308 -9.79 -22.04 -0.65
C HIS A 308 -10.28 -22.50 -2.03
N ASP A 309 -11.45 -22.02 -2.47
CA ASP A 309 -11.96 -22.34 -3.80
C ASP A 309 -11.06 -21.79 -4.92
N LEU A 310 -10.58 -20.55 -4.78
CA LEU A 310 -9.65 -19.92 -5.74
C LEU A 310 -8.33 -20.69 -5.85
N SER A 311 -7.84 -21.28 -4.74
CA SER A 311 -6.56 -21.98 -4.70
C SER A 311 -6.48 -23.18 -5.63
N VAL A 312 -7.62 -23.70 -6.09
CA VAL A 312 -7.64 -24.81 -7.05
C VAL A 312 -7.16 -24.43 -8.45
N LEU A 313 -7.15 -23.13 -8.75
CA LEU A 313 -6.66 -22.61 -10.03
C LEU A 313 -5.17 -22.27 -9.97
N ASP A 314 -4.53 -22.57 -8.84
CA ASP A 314 -3.09 -22.45 -8.63
C ASP A 314 -2.42 -23.81 -8.79
N THR A 315 -1.78 -24.01 -9.95
CA THR A 315 -1.08 -25.25 -10.27
C THR A 315 0.02 -25.60 -9.28
N GLY A 316 0.59 -24.61 -8.58
CA GLY A 316 1.60 -24.82 -7.54
C GLY A 316 1.07 -25.55 -6.30
N ASN A 317 -0.24 -25.57 -6.08
CA ASN A 317 -0.88 -26.28 -4.97
C ASN A 317 -1.44 -27.65 -5.35
N TRP A 318 -1.30 -28.06 -6.61
CA TRP A 318 -1.86 -29.33 -7.07
C TRP A 318 -1.07 -30.52 -6.51
N PRO A 319 -1.74 -31.65 -6.21
CA PRO A 319 -1.06 -32.92 -5.94
C PRO A 319 -0.16 -33.31 -7.12
N SER A 320 0.89 -34.10 -6.87
CA SER A 320 1.79 -34.57 -7.94
C SER A 320 1.06 -35.36 -9.05
N THR A 321 -0.07 -35.99 -8.72
CA THR A 321 -0.97 -36.66 -9.67
C THR A 321 -2.41 -36.29 -9.33
N PRO A 322 -2.91 -35.15 -9.83
CA PRO A 322 -4.29 -34.76 -9.56
C PRO A 322 -5.25 -35.71 -10.30
N GLY A 323 -6.32 -36.15 -9.65
CA GLY A 323 -7.37 -36.91 -10.33
C GLY A 323 -8.10 -36.04 -11.37
N ILE A 324 -8.67 -36.64 -12.42
CA ILE A 324 -9.38 -35.92 -13.50
C ILE A 324 -10.55 -35.04 -13.02
N ARG A 325 -11.05 -35.27 -11.79
CA ARG A 325 -12.12 -34.49 -11.15
C ARG A 325 -11.63 -33.50 -10.10
N HIS A 326 -10.31 -33.28 -10.02
CA HIS A 326 -9.72 -32.35 -9.06
C HIS A 326 -10.29 -30.95 -9.27
N GLY A 327 -10.81 -30.34 -8.20
CA GLY A 327 -11.33 -28.98 -8.24
C GLY A 327 -12.73 -28.75 -8.80
N GLU A 328 -13.44 -29.78 -9.28
CA GLU A 328 -14.78 -29.61 -9.84
C GLU A 328 -15.76 -28.95 -8.84
N ALA A 329 -15.67 -29.31 -7.55
CA ALA A 329 -16.57 -28.77 -6.53
C ALA A 329 -16.30 -27.29 -6.26
N GLN A 330 -15.02 -26.91 -6.17
CA GLN A 330 -14.54 -25.54 -6.00
C GLN A 330 -14.97 -24.68 -7.20
N VAL A 331 -14.70 -25.15 -8.42
CA VAL A 331 -15.08 -24.45 -9.67
C VAL A 331 -16.58 -24.22 -9.73
N LYS A 332 -17.41 -25.23 -9.42
CA LYS A 332 -18.87 -25.07 -9.37
C LYS A 332 -19.32 -24.02 -8.35
N ARG A 333 -18.73 -23.99 -7.16
CA ARG A 333 -19.04 -22.96 -6.15
C ARG A 333 -18.69 -21.56 -6.65
N LEU A 334 -17.52 -21.39 -7.27
CA LEU A 334 -17.10 -20.12 -7.85
C LEU A 334 -18.02 -19.68 -9.00
N CYS A 335 -18.38 -20.60 -9.90
CA CYS A 335 -19.30 -20.32 -11.00
C CYS A 335 -20.67 -19.86 -10.51
N ARG A 336 -21.25 -20.52 -9.50
CA ARG A 336 -22.52 -20.08 -8.88
C ARG A 336 -22.41 -18.68 -8.32
N ARG A 337 -21.28 -18.38 -7.66
CA ARG A 337 -21.06 -17.08 -7.04
C ARG A 337 -20.90 -15.95 -8.06
N PHE A 338 -20.14 -16.20 -9.13
CA PHE A 338 -19.89 -15.20 -10.18
C PHE A 338 -20.90 -15.26 -11.33
N ASN A 339 -21.95 -16.05 -11.19
CA ASN A 339 -22.99 -16.25 -12.20
C ASN A 339 -22.44 -16.69 -13.58
N LEU A 340 -21.54 -17.68 -13.56
CA LEU A 340 -20.89 -18.27 -14.73
C LEU A 340 -21.42 -19.68 -15.03
N GLY A 341 -21.23 -20.15 -16.26
CA GLY A 341 -21.63 -21.50 -16.68
C GLY A 341 -20.80 -22.61 -16.03
N GLU A 342 -21.42 -23.41 -15.16
CA GLU A 342 -20.76 -24.49 -14.42
C GLU A 342 -20.15 -25.57 -15.34
N GLU A 343 -20.91 -26.03 -16.35
CA GLU A 343 -20.46 -27.13 -17.22
C GLU A 343 -19.23 -26.74 -18.06
N GLN A 344 -19.25 -25.53 -18.62
CA GLN A 344 -18.14 -24.99 -19.39
C GLN A 344 -16.88 -24.88 -18.53
N ALA A 345 -16.99 -24.29 -17.33
CA ALA A 345 -15.84 -24.11 -16.45
C ALA A 345 -15.30 -25.44 -15.91
N VAL A 346 -16.16 -26.43 -15.64
CA VAL A 346 -15.74 -27.78 -15.22
C VAL A 346 -14.96 -28.47 -16.33
N ASN A 347 -15.42 -28.41 -17.58
CA ASN A 347 -14.66 -28.96 -18.71
C ASN A 347 -13.33 -28.21 -18.88
N GLY A 348 -13.33 -26.88 -18.75
CA GLY A 348 -12.10 -26.10 -18.76
C GLY A 348 -11.13 -26.47 -17.64
N MET A 349 -11.61 -26.80 -16.44
CA MET A 349 -10.75 -27.31 -15.38
C MET A 349 -10.09 -28.65 -15.74
N ARG A 350 -10.82 -29.55 -16.42
CA ARG A 350 -10.26 -30.82 -16.90
C ARG A 350 -9.21 -30.60 -17.97
N ASP A 351 -9.49 -29.72 -18.93
CA ASP A 351 -8.52 -29.32 -19.96
C ASP A 351 -7.25 -28.74 -19.31
N PHE A 352 -7.40 -27.96 -18.24
CA PHE A 352 -6.29 -27.36 -17.51
C PHE A 352 -5.47 -28.40 -16.74
N LEU A 353 -6.10 -29.45 -16.20
CA LEU A 353 -5.41 -30.57 -15.56
C LEU A 353 -4.57 -31.37 -16.56
N GLU A 354 -5.06 -31.53 -17.80
CA GLU A 354 -4.34 -32.22 -18.87
C GLU A 354 -3.21 -31.37 -19.47
N HIS A 355 -3.41 -30.04 -19.53
CA HIS A 355 -2.46 -29.10 -20.12
C HIS A 355 -2.19 -27.89 -19.19
N PRO A 356 -1.41 -28.08 -18.10
CA PRO A 356 -1.22 -27.04 -17.07
C PRO A 356 -0.52 -25.77 -17.56
N ASP A 357 0.17 -25.82 -18.70
CA ASP A 357 0.90 -24.69 -19.28
C ASP A 357 0.00 -23.75 -20.11
N SER A 358 -1.28 -24.08 -20.29
CA SER A 358 -2.21 -23.31 -21.11
C SER A 358 -3.51 -23.01 -20.35
N GLU A 359 -3.89 -21.73 -20.25
CA GLU A 359 -5.18 -21.32 -19.68
C GLU A 359 -6.31 -21.68 -20.68
N PRO A 360 -7.25 -22.60 -20.36
CA PRO A 360 -8.30 -23.00 -21.31
C PRO A 360 -9.34 -21.89 -21.51
N GLU A 361 -9.78 -21.68 -22.76
CA GLU A 361 -10.77 -20.63 -23.09
C GLU A 361 -12.10 -20.82 -22.33
N SER A 362 -12.48 -22.06 -22.04
CA SER A 362 -13.67 -22.43 -21.26
C SER A 362 -13.56 -22.04 -19.76
N LEU A 363 -12.35 -21.86 -19.24
CA LEU A 363 -12.07 -21.45 -17.86
C LEU A 363 -11.78 -19.95 -17.73
N LYS A 364 -11.49 -19.29 -18.85
CA LYS A 364 -11.11 -17.87 -18.93
C LYS A 364 -12.07 -16.89 -18.26
N PRO A 365 -13.42 -17.02 -18.35
CA PRO A 365 -14.32 -16.12 -17.63
C PRO A 365 -14.12 -16.17 -16.11
N LEU A 366 -13.91 -17.37 -15.56
CA LEU A 366 -13.67 -17.55 -14.13
C LEU A 366 -12.32 -16.94 -13.72
N ILE A 367 -11.27 -17.19 -14.50
CA ILE A 367 -9.93 -16.61 -14.29
C ILE A 367 -9.99 -15.07 -14.36
N GLN A 368 -10.77 -14.51 -15.29
CA GLN A 368 -10.98 -13.06 -15.40
C GLN A 368 -11.67 -12.50 -14.15
N CYS A 369 -12.77 -13.09 -13.68
CA CYS A 369 -13.41 -12.68 -12.43
C CYS A 369 -12.41 -12.65 -11.26
N MET A 370 -11.54 -13.64 -11.14
CA MET A 370 -10.50 -13.64 -10.10
C MET A 370 -9.49 -12.50 -10.27
N LYS A 371 -9.01 -12.28 -11.50
CA LYS A 371 -8.05 -11.22 -11.81
C LYS A 371 -8.66 -9.83 -11.56
N THR A 372 -9.99 -9.67 -11.61
CA THR A 372 -10.70 -8.43 -11.25
C THR A 372 -10.74 -8.13 -9.75
N ILE A 373 -10.48 -9.09 -8.86
CA ILE A 373 -10.50 -8.84 -7.41
C ILE A 373 -9.23 -8.09 -6.98
N PRO A 374 -9.31 -6.84 -6.50
CA PRO A 374 -8.15 -6.12 -6.01
C PRO A 374 -7.60 -6.72 -4.72
N CYS A 375 -6.29 -6.92 -4.65
CA CYS A 375 -5.59 -7.31 -3.43
C CYS A 375 -5.51 -6.16 -2.40
N SER A 376 -5.39 -4.93 -2.89
CA SER A 376 -5.20 -3.73 -2.07
C SER A 376 -5.97 -2.53 -2.63
N THR A 377 -6.15 -1.52 -1.79
CA THR A 377 -6.72 -0.21 -2.13
C THR A 377 -5.66 0.78 -2.62
N ALA A 378 -4.52 0.29 -3.10
CA ALA A 378 -3.38 1.13 -3.48
C ALA A 378 -3.71 2.18 -4.56
N GLU A 379 -4.65 1.88 -5.48
CA GLU A 379 -5.11 2.88 -6.45
C GLU A 379 -5.78 4.08 -5.81
N CYS A 380 -6.58 3.88 -4.77
CA CYS A 380 -7.24 4.99 -4.09
C CYS A 380 -6.19 5.89 -3.41
N GLU A 381 -5.12 5.31 -2.86
CA GLU A 381 -4.01 6.03 -2.22
C GLU A 381 -3.12 6.76 -3.25
N ARG A 382 -2.88 6.15 -4.42
CA ARG A 382 -2.29 6.86 -5.58
C ARG A 382 -3.17 8.03 -6.01
N GLY A 383 -4.49 7.85 -6.02
CA GLY A 383 -5.47 8.90 -6.29
C GLY A 383 -5.38 10.06 -5.30
N PHE A 384 -5.28 9.79 -3.99
CA PHE A 384 -5.07 10.85 -2.99
C PHE A 384 -3.74 11.59 -3.19
N SER A 385 -2.69 10.87 -3.58
CA SER A 385 -1.39 11.47 -3.89
C SER A 385 -1.48 12.41 -5.12
N LEU A 386 -2.18 11.98 -6.16
CA LEU A 386 -2.46 12.81 -7.34
C LEU A 386 -3.31 14.03 -6.98
N MET A 387 -4.33 13.86 -6.14
CA MET A 387 -5.17 14.95 -5.64
C MET A 387 -4.31 16.03 -4.96
N ASN A 388 -3.35 15.64 -4.12
CA ASN A 388 -2.42 16.58 -3.48
C ASN A 388 -1.51 17.31 -4.48
N ASN A 389 -1.19 16.69 -5.62
CA ASN A 389 -0.42 17.35 -6.69
C ASN A 389 -1.28 18.35 -7.49
N ILE A 390 -2.58 18.09 -7.64
CA ILE A 390 -3.53 18.97 -8.32
C ILE A 390 -3.89 20.16 -7.42
N CYS A 391 -4.26 19.86 -6.17
CA CYS A 391 -4.67 20.80 -5.14
C CYS A 391 -3.45 21.32 -4.38
N THR A 392 -2.74 22.27 -4.99
CA THR A 392 -1.63 22.98 -4.35
C THR A 392 -2.11 24.23 -3.61
N ASP A 393 -1.27 24.82 -2.75
CA ASP A 393 -1.55 26.09 -2.07
C ASP A 393 -1.92 27.23 -3.05
N LYS A 394 -1.41 27.17 -4.28
CA LYS A 394 -1.71 28.14 -5.36
C LYS A 394 -2.99 27.80 -6.15
N ARG A 395 -3.55 26.61 -5.97
CA ARG A 395 -4.76 26.09 -6.63
C ARG A 395 -5.78 25.59 -5.59
N SER A 396 -5.92 26.32 -4.48
CA SER A 396 -6.75 25.92 -3.33
C SER A 396 -8.26 26.14 -3.52
N THR A 397 -8.68 26.78 -4.61
CA THR A 397 -10.09 27.16 -4.85
C THR A 397 -10.80 26.31 -5.92
N LEU A 398 -10.24 25.15 -6.27
CA LEU A 398 -10.88 24.25 -7.23
C LEU A 398 -12.14 23.61 -6.64
N LEU A 399 -13.25 23.68 -7.37
CA LEU A 399 -14.44 22.88 -7.08
C LEU A 399 -14.10 21.38 -7.11
N LEU A 400 -14.76 20.57 -6.29
CA LEU A 400 -14.52 19.14 -6.24
C LEU A 400 -14.70 18.47 -7.62
N SER A 401 -15.71 18.89 -8.38
CA SER A 401 -15.95 18.42 -9.75
C SER A 401 -14.77 18.70 -10.68
N ASN A 402 -14.11 19.86 -10.54
CA ASN A 402 -12.91 20.19 -11.31
C ASN A 402 -11.73 19.31 -10.90
N VAL A 403 -11.56 19.05 -9.60
CA VAL A 403 -10.51 18.14 -9.10
C VAL A 403 -10.75 16.73 -9.63
N SER A 404 -11.98 16.22 -9.52
CA SER A 404 -12.40 14.92 -10.06
C SER A 404 -12.12 14.80 -11.56
N ASN A 405 -12.50 15.81 -12.35
CA ASN A 405 -12.23 15.85 -13.79
C ASN A 405 -10.74 15.87 -14.13
N LEU A 406 -9.92 16.60 -13.37
CA LEU A 406 -8.47 16.62 -13.56
C LEU A 406 -7.83 15.27 -13.20
N MET A 407 -8.33 14.60 -12.15
CA MET A 407 -7.93 13.24 -11.81
C MET A 407 -8.33 12.25 -12.90
N MET A 408 -9.56 12.34 -13.41
CA MET A 408 -10.06 11.54 -14.53
C MET A 408 -9.15 11.64 -15.75
N ILE A 409 -8.80 12.85 -16.17
CA ILE A 409 -7.89 13.09 -17.31
C ILE A 409 -6.49 12.54 -17.02
N SER A 410 -5.99 12.69 -15.79
CA SER A 410 -4.63 12.30 -15.44
C SER A 410 -4.46 10.78 -15.27
N ILE A 411 -5.48 10.09 -14.78
CA ILE A 411 -5.44 8.64 -14.50
C ILE A 411 -5.90 7.84 -15.73
N ASN A 412 -7.04 8.20 -16.30
CA ASN A 412 -7.66 7.43 -17.39
C ASN A 412 -7.37 8.02 -18.78
N GLY A 413 -6.83 9.24 -18.86
CA GLY A 413 -6.55 9.87 -20.15
C GLY A 413 -5.47 9.16 -20.95
N PRO A 414 -5.44 9.35 -22.29
CA PRO A 414 -4.38 8.77 -23.10
C PRO A 414 -3.02 9.35 -22.70
N PRO A 415 -1.92 8.60 -22.89
CA PRO A 415 -0.58 9.13 -22.77
C PRO A 415 -0.43 10.44 -23.54
N VAL A 416 0.34 11.39 -23.01
CA VAL A 416 0.53 12.72 -23.64
C VAL A 416 1.02 12.62 -25.08
N THR A 417 1.81 11.59 -25.40
CA THR A 417 2.31 11.30 -26.75
C THR A 417 1.21 10.91 -27.74
N LEU A 418 0.10 10.35 -27.26
CA LEU A 418 -1.08 9.96 -28.04
C LEU A 418 -2.19 11.00 -27.96
N PHE A 419 -2.03 12.06 -27.16
CA PHE A 419 -3.01 13.13 -27.05
C PHE A 419 -2.99 13.98 -28.32
N GLU A 420 -4.16 14.12 -28.96
CA GLU A 420 -4.34 14.95 -30.14
C GLU A 420 -4.96 16.32 -29.76
N PRO A 421 -4.16 17.34 -29.43
CA PRO A 421 -4.68 18.62 -28.91
C PRO A 421 -5.56 19.35 -29.92
N ARG A 422 -5.34 19.15 -31.23
CA ARG A 422 -6.06 19.85 -32.29
C ARG A 422 -7.57 19.62 -32.23
N LYS A 423 -8.02 18.40 -31.94
CA LYS A 423 -9.46 18.08 -31.83
C LYS A 423 -10.09 18.88 -30.69
N TYR A 424 -9.44 18.92 -29.54
CA TYR A 424 -9.94 19.63 -28.37
C TYR A 424 -9.91 21.16 -28.55
N VAL A 425 -8.79 21.71 -29.02
CA VAL A 425 -8.65 23.15 -29.29
C VAL A 425 -9.68 23.62 -30.32
N THR A 426 -9.92 22.83 -31.37
CA THR A 426 -10.94 23.16 -32.39
C THR A 426 -12.34 23.19 -31.80
N THR A 427 -12.69 22.21 -30.95
CA THR A 427 -13.98 22.20 -30.25
C THR A 427 -14.09 23.37 -29.27
N TRP A 428 -13.05 23.62 -28.47
CA TRP A 428 -13.01 24.74 -27.53
C TRP A 428 -13.15 26.09 -28.25
N LEU A 429 -12.41 26.33 -29.34
CA LEU A 429 -12.55 27.56 -30.13
C LEU A 429 -13.96 27.74 -30.72
N ARG A 430 -14.67 26.65 -31.02
CA ARG A 430 -16.05 26.68 -31.52
C ARG A 430 -17.09 26.90 -30.42
N SER A 431 -16.83 26.44 -29.19
CA SER A 431 -17.81 26.45 -28.10
C SER A 431 -17.54 27.50 -27.02
N HIS A 432 -16.32 28.01 -26.92
CA HIS A 432 -15.90 28.95 -25.89
C HIS A 432 -16.13 30.39 -26.35
N ARG A 433 -16.95 31.12 -25.61
CA ARG A 433 -17.18 32.55 -25.82
C ARG A 433 -16.15 33.33 -24.99
N SER A 434 -15.48 34.30 -25.61
CA SER A 434 -14.58 35.23 -24.91
C SER A 434 -15.28 35.85 -23.69
N ALA A 435 -14.50 36.10 -22.63
CA ALA A 435 -14.95 36.74 -21.38
C ALA A 435 -15.62 38.12 -21.55
N THR A 436 -15.64 38.67 -22.76
CA THR A 436 -16.29 39.93 -23.13
C THR A 436 -17.76 39.81 -23.56
N GLN A 437 -18.33 38.61 -23.71
CA GLN A 437 -19.75 38.47 -24.07
C GLN A 437 -20.65 38.43 -22.83
N ALA A 438 -21.53 39.44 -22.74
CA ALA A 438 -22.39 39.72 -21.59
C ALA A 438 -23.23 38.51 -21.10
N LYS A 439 -23.37 38.43 -19.78
CA LYS A 439 -24.11 37.41 -19.03
C LYS A 439 -25.57 37.33 -19.51
N ARG A 440 -26.02 36.12 -19.84
CA ARG A 440 -27.44 35.73 -19.70
C ARG A 440 -27.53 34.65 -18.62
N GLN A 441 -28.62 34.68 -17.86
CA GLN A 441 -28.97 33.65 -16.87
C GLN A 441 -28.94 32.27 -17.54
N CYS A 442 -27.99 31.43 -17.15
CA CYS A 442 -28.04 30.01 -17.47
C CYS A 442 -29.07 29.36 -16.55
N THR A 443 -30.17 28.90 -17.12
CA THR A 443 -30.90 27.76 -16.55
C THR A 443 -29.94 26.57 -16.52
N PRO A 444 -29.86 25.80 -15.41
CA PRO A 444 -28.97 24.65 -15.34
C PRO A 444 -29.49 23.58 -16.30
N GLN A 445 -28.89 23.46 -17.48
CA GLN A 445 -28.94 22.21 -18.23
C GLN A 445 -27.99 21.25 -17.54
N MET A 446 -28.52 20.18 -16.96
CA MET A 446 -27.72 19.02 -16.62
C MET A 446 -27.09 18.50 -17.91
N PRO A 447 -25.75 18.43 -18.01
CA PRO A 447 -25.12 17.88 -19.20
C PRO A 447 -25.50 16.40 -19.31
N GLU A 448 -26.03 15.98 -20.46
CA GLU A 448 -26.02 14.58 -20.87
C GLU A 448 -24.55 14.14 -20.95
N TYR A 449 -24.10 13.40 -19.93
CA TYR A 449 -22.81 12.73 -19.94
C TYR A 449 -22.86 11.61 -20.99
N LYS A 450 -22.31 11.87 -22.19
CA LYS A 450 -21.97 10.80 -23.13
C LYS A 450 -20.63 10.16 -22.73
N HIS A 451 -20.77 9.01 -22.07
CA HIS A 451 -19.91 7.83 -21.92
C HIS A 451 -18.37 7.97 -21.93
N ILE A 452 -17.79 7.32 -20.92
CA ILE A 452 -16.37 7.23 -20.58
C ILE A 452 -15.63 6.33 -21.58
N TRP A 453 -15.27 6.85 -22.76
CA TRP A 453 -14.51 6.15 -23.80
C TRP A 453 -15.35 5.19 -24.64
N LYS A 454 -15.21 5.22 -25.97
CA LYS A 454 -15.83 4.24 -26.90
C LYS A 454 -15.25 2.80 -26.77
N ALA A 455 -14.63 2.48 -25.65
CA ALA A 455 -13.87 1.25 -25.41
C ALA A 455 -13.69 0.94 -23.91
N LEU A 456 -14.66 1.34 -23.08
CA LEU A 456 -15.38 0.33 -22.31
C LEU A 456 -16.45 -0.25 -23.22
#